data_AF-A0A066PUB6-F1
#
_entry.id   AF-A0A066PUB6-F1
#
_cell.length_a   1.000
_cell.length_b   1.000
_cell.length_c   1.000
_cell.angle_alpha   90.00
_cell.angle_beta   90.00
_cell.angle_gamma   90.00
#
_symmetry.space_group_name_H-M   'P 1'
#
loop_
_entity.id
_entity.type
_entity.pdbx_description
1 polymer ?
#
loop_
_entity_poly.entity_id
_entity_poly.type
_entity_poly.pdbx_seq_one_letter_code
_entity_poly.pdbx_strand_id
1 'polypeptide(L)'
;MTEVARRWALCPQQIWGWRRQAREGHLALIQDEHVPAFVPIVPAAPLAETDERRAVSVGQAAQRTRSAPCLEIRLAGAVLRVPVETDGTLLTEVLRAIRASAA
;
A
#
# COMPACT_ATOMS: atom_id res chain seq x y z
N MET A 1 -4.89 -32.30 -2.84
CA MET A 1 -4.82 -30.89 -3.31
C MET A 1 -6.20 -30.23 -3.33
N THR A 2 -7.22 -30.88 -3.88
CA THR A 2 -8.59 -30.34 -3.96
C THR A 2 -9.19 -29.99 -2.60
N GLU A 3 -8.91 -30.78 -1.55
CA GLU A 3 -9.37 -30.49 -0.18
C GLU A 3 -8.78 -29.18 0.35
N VAL A 4 -7.47 -28.97 0.21
CA VAL A 4 -6.79 -27.72 0.60
C VAL A 4 -7.34 -26.54 -0.20
N ALA A 5 -7.58 -26.73 -1.49
CA ALA A 5 -8.18 -25.70 -2.34
C ALA A 5 -9.58 -25.31 -1.84
N ARG A 6 -10.43 -26.29 -1.52
CA ARG A 6 -11.77 -26.04 -0.99
C ARG A 6 -11.75 -25.35 0.36
N ARG A 7 -10.89 -25.78 1.29
CA ARG A 7 -10.78 -25.21 2.64
C ARG A 7 -10.46 -23.71 2.61
N TRP A 8 -9.63 -23.30 1.66
CA TRP A 8 -9.12 -21.92 1.56
C TRP A 8 -9.71 -21.13 0.38
N ALA A 9 -10.79 -21.63 -0.23
CA ALA A 9 -11.42 -21.02 -1.40
C ALA A 9 -10.44 -20.70 -2.56
N LEU A 10 -9.45 -21.57 -2.77
CA LEU A 10 -8.46 -21.46 -3.84
C LEU A 10 -8.80 -22.39 -5.00
N CYS A 11 -8.34 -22.03 -6.20
CA CYS A 11 -8.41 -22.92 -7.36
C CYS A 11 -7.36 -24.04 -7.26
N PRO A 12 -7.68 -25.31 -7.57
CA PRO A 12 -6.70 -26.40 -7.56
C PRO A 12 -5.47 -26.15 -8.44
N GLN A 13 -5.66 -25.48 -9.59
CA GLN A 13 -4.58 -25.09 -10.50
C GLN A 13 -3.59 -24.12 -9.84
N GLN A 14 -4.06 -23.22 -8.99
CA GLN A 14 -3.23 -22.26 -8.28
C GLN A 14 -2.29 -22.96 -7.29
N ILE A 15 -2.82 -23.93 -6.52
CA ILE A 15 -2.00 -24.75 -5.62
C ILE A 15 -0.97 -25.55 -6.42
N TRP A 16 -1.34 -26.05 -7.61
CA TRP A 16 -0.39 -26.78 -8.46
C TRP A 16 0.74 -25.89 -8.94
N GLY A 17 0.41 -24.67 -9.41
CA GLY A 17 1.38 -23.66 -9.80
C GLY A 17 2.34 -23.31 -8.68
N TRP A 18 1.83 -23.02 -7.48
CA TRP A 18 2.67 -22.72 -6.33
C TRP A 18 3.57 -23.87 -5.91
N ARG A 19 3.07 -25.12 -5.92
CA ARG A 19 3.91 -26.29 -5.62
C ARG A 19 5.04 -26.45 -6.62
N ARG A 20 4.77 -26.20 -7.90
CA ARG A 20 5.80 -26.23 -8.95
C ARG A 20 6.84 -25.13 -8.73
N GLN A 21 6.39 -23.89 -8.54
CA GLN A 21 7.26 -22.74 -8.30
C GLN A 21 8.13 -22.92 -7.04
N ALA A 22 7.57 -23.49 -5.97
CA ALA A 22 8.30 -23.82 -4.75
C ALA A 22 9.42 -24.86 -5.03
N ARG A 23 9.15 -25.89 -5.82
CA ARG A 23 10.17 -26.88 -6.23
C ARG A 23 11.25 -26.29 -7.14
N GLU A 24 10.90 -25.28 -7.94
CA GLU A 24 11.80 -24.57 -8.83
C GLU A 24 12.58 -23.45 -8.10
N GLY A 25 12.36 -23.26 -6.79
CA GLY A 25 13.05 -22.23 -6.00
C GLY A 25 12.57 -20.80 -6.26
N HIS A 26 11.41 -20.64 -6.90
CA HIS A 26 10.82 -19.32 -7.20
C HIS A 26 10.00 -18.73 -6.05
N LEU A 27 9.75 -19.51 -4.99
CA LEU A 27 9.04 -19.06 -3.80
C LEU A 27 9.94 -19.28 -2.59
N ALA A 28 10.09 -18.25 -1.75
CA ALA A 28 10.73 -18.39 -0.45
C ALA A 28 9.83 -19.23 0.46
N LEU A 29 10.36 -20.35 0.95
CA LEU A 29 9.70 -21.25 1.88
C LEU A 29 10.14 -20.95 3.30
N ILE A 30 9.30 -21.32 4.27
CA ILE A 30 9.60 -21.16 5.71
C ILE A 30 10.88 -21.91 6.14
N GLN A 31 11.28 -22.92 5.36
CA GLN A 31 12.47 -23.75 5.60
C GLN A 31 13.74 -23.16 4.99
N ASP A 32 13.62 -22.12 4.16
CA ASP A 32 14.78 -21.44 3.61
C ASP A 32 15.37 -20.59 4.74
N GLU A 33 16.62 -20.89 5.12
CA GLU A 33 17.33 -20.18 6.20
C GLU A 33 17.49 -18.69 5.91
N HIS A 34 17.39 -18.31 4.64
CA HIS A 34 17.38 -16.93 4.21
C HIS A 34 15.97 -16.35 4.32
N VAL A 35 15.74 -15.57 5.38
CA VAL A 35 14.57 -14.68 5.46
C VAL A 35 14.54 -13.85 4.18
N PRO A 36 13.46 -13.91 3.35
CA PRO A 36 13.38 -13.09 2.17
C PRO A 36 13.55 -11.64 2.59
N ALA A 37 14.56 -10.97 2.04
CA ALA A 37 14.84 -9.58 2.37
C ALA A 37 13.58 -8.79 2.01
N PHE A 38 12.96 -8.16 3.02
CA PHE A 38 11.92 -7.18 2.77
C PHE A 38 12.53 -6.10 1.87
N VAL A 39 12.12 -6.08 0.60
CA VAL A 39 12.57 -5.05 -0.33
C VAL A 39 11.79 -3.78 0.04
N PRO A 40 12.48 -2.66 0.32
CA PRO A 40 11.79 -1.40 0.56
C PRO A 40 10.90 -1.07 -0.63
N ILE A 41 9.66 -0.67 -0.36
CA ILE A 41 8.73 -0.21 -1.39
C ILE A 41 9.34 1.08 -1.97
N VAL A 42 9.90 0.98 -3.17
CA VAL A 42 10.33 2.15 -3.93
C VAL A 42 9.11 2.66 -4.69
N PRO A 43 8.56 3.85 -4.36
CA PRO A 43 7.53 4.44 -5.18
C PRO A 43 8.10 4.61 -6.59
N ALA A 44 7.34 4.19 -7.59
CA ALA A 44 7.72 4.42 -8.98
C ALA A 44 8.03 5.91 -9.14
N ALA A 45 9.24 6.22 -9.59
CA ALA A 45 9.56 7.60 -9.95
C ALA A 45 8.50 8.06 -10.96
N PRO A 46 7.93 9.26 -10.80
CA PRO A 46 7.12 9.84 -11.87
C PRO A 46 7.94 9.72 -13.14
N LEU A 47 7.38 9.11 -14.18
CA LEU A 47 8.00 9.14 -15.49
C LEU A 47 8.22 10.61 -15.79
N ALA A 48 9.47 11.05 -15.75
CA ALA A 48 9.82 12.40 -16.10
C ALA A 48 9.43 12.51 -17.57
N GLU A 49 8.28 13.14 -17.83
CA GLU A 49 7.97 13.67 -19.14
C GLU A 49 9.20 14.47 -19.54
N THR A 50 9.87 13.97 -20.56
CA THR A 50 11.15 14.48 -21.03
C THR A 50 10.84 15.80 -21.73
N ASP A 51 10.67 16.87 -20.94
CA ASP A 51 10.67 18.22 -21.45
C ASP A 51 12.04 18.83 -21.17
N GLU A 52 12.88 18.66 -22.19
CA GLU A 52 14.27 19.06 -22.28
C GLU A 52 14.41 20.59 -22.32
N ARG A 53 13.91 21.33 -21.33
CA ARG A 53 14.04 22.80 -21.36
C ARG A 53 13.72 23.56 -20.07
N ARG A 54 14.06 23.05 -18.88
CA ARG A 54 14.15 23.94 -17.70
C ARG A 54 15.09 23.48 -16.59
N ALA A 55 16.36 23.32 -16.95
CA ALA A 55 17.45 23.23 -15.99
C ALA A 55 17.81 24.62 -15.42
N VAL A 56 16.89 25.37 -14.81
CA VAL A 56 17.23 26.51 -13.93
C VAL A 56 16.09 26.72 -12.93
N SER A 57 16.38 26.51 -11.64
CA SER A 57 15.56 26.86 -10.45
C SER A 57 14.40 25.93 -10.05
N VAL A 58 14.69 24.66 -9.72
CA VAL A 58 13.74 23.80 -8.93
C VAL A 58 14.44 23.14 -7.73
N GLY A 59 15.56 23.70 -7.24
CA GLY A 59 16.27 23.18 -6.07
C GLY A 59 15.56 23.44 -4.72
N GLN A 60 14.53 24.28 -4.69
CA GLN A 60 13.85 24.70 -3.45
C GLN A 60 12.33 24.50 -3.47
N ALA A 61 11.75 24.07 -4.61
CA ALA A 61 10.33 23.73 -4.70
C ALA A 61 10.07 22.24 -4.41
N ALA A 62 11.07 21.36 -4.62
CA ALA A 62 10.93 19.92 -4.39
C ALA A 62 10.96 19.50 -2.90
N GLN A 63 11.30 20.41 -1.96
CA GLN A 63 11.08 20.18 -0.52
C GLN A 63 9.62 20.40 -0.10
N ARG A 64 8.77 21.00 -0.94
CA ARG A 64 7.33 21.05 -0.63
C ARG A 64 6.74 19.68 -0.96
N THR A 65 6.28 19.04 0.11
CA THR A 65 5.48 17.82 0.17
C THR A 65 6.20 16.48 0.01
N ARG A 66 7.20 16.24 0.86
CA ARG A 66 7.27 14.93 1.53
C ARG A 66 6.02 14.86 2.41
N SER A 67 4.88 14.44 1.84
CA SER A 67 3.63 14.33 2.59
C SER A 67 3.89 13.37 3.76
N ALA A 68 3.74 13.88 4.99
CA ALA A 68 3.81 13.04 6.17
C ALA A 68 2.83 11.87 6.02
N PRO A 69 3.16 10.67 6.52
CA PRO A 69 2.27 9.52 6.42
C PRO A 69 0.89 9.90 6.99
N CYS A 70 -0.13 9.83 6.15
CA CYS A 70 -1.50 10.18 6.52
C CYS A 70 -2.49 9.16 5.96
N LEU A 71 -3.57 8.97 6.70
CA LEU A 71 -4.74 8.20 6.28
C LEU A 71 -5.67 9.13 5.51
N GLU A 72 -6.02 8.75 4.28
CA GLU A 72 -7.05 9.45 3.50
C GLU A 72 -8.40 8.75 3.66
N ILE A 73 -9.40 9.48 4.17
CA ILE A 73 -10.77 9.00 4.34
C ILE A 73 -11.69 9.81 3.42
N ARG A 74 -12.43 9.12 2.55
CA ARG A 74 -13.42 9.75 1.66
C ARG A 74 -14.83 9.65 2.24
N LEU A 75 -15.48 10.79 2.50
CA LEU A 75 -16.81 10.89 3.10
C LEU A 75 -17.63 11.97 2.39
N ALA A 76 -18.83 11.63 1.89
CA ALA A 76 -19.74 12.59 1.25
C ALA A 76 -19.10 13.53 0.19
N GLY A 77 -18.11 13.03 -0.56
CA GLY A 77 -17.38 13.81 -1.56
C GLY A 77 -16.22 14.65 -1.01
N ALA A 78 -16.07 14.76 0.31
CA ALA A 78 -14.90 15.35 0.96
C ALA A 78 -13.80 14.29 1.17
N VAL A 79 -12.54 14.74 1.16
CA VAL A 79 -11.36 13.95 1.50
C VAL A 79 -10.78 14.47 2.81
N LEU A 80 -10.83 13.65 3.85
CA LEU A 80 -10.22 13.93 5.14
C LEU A 80 -8.82 13.31 5.19
N ARG A 81 -7.81 14.12 5.48
CA ARG A 81 -6.42 13.67 5.65
C ARG A 81 -6.08 13.67 7.12
N VAL A 82 -5.75 12.49 7.66
CA VAL A 82 -5.50 12.27 9.07
C VAL A 82 -4.04 11.87 9.26
N PRO A 83 -3.19 12.71 9.88
CA PRO A 83 -1.82 12.34 10.24
C PRO A 83 -1.77 11.07 11.10
N VAL A 84 -0.70 10.28 11.00
CA VAL A 84 -0.57 9.03 11.77
C VAL A 84 -0.55 9.26 13.28
N GLU A 85 -0.18 10.47 13.71
CA GLU A 85 -0.08 10.91 15.10
C GLU A 85 -1.43 11.38 15.68
N THR A 86 -2.51 11.29 14.93
CA THR A 86 -3.83 11.73 15.37
C THR A 86 -4.38 10.81 16.45
N ASP A 87 -4.84 11.39 17.57
CA ASP A 87 -5.52 10.66 18.63
C ASP A 87 -6.79 9.95 18.10
N GLY A 88 -6.84 8.63 18.27
CA GLY A 88 -7.95 7.80 17.80
C GLY A 88 -9.29 8.12 18.47
N THR A 89 -9.28 8.63 19.71
CA THR A 89 -10.51 9.01 20.42
C THR A 89 -11.13 10.24 19.76
N LEU A 90 -10.34 11.30 19.56
CA LEU A 90 -10.75 12.52 18.88
C LEU A 90 -11.21 12.23 17.43
N LEU A 91 -10.47 11.41 16.70
CA LEU A 91 -10.86 11.01 15.34
C LEU A 91 -12.22 10.31 15.32
N THR A 92 -12.49 9.44 16.29
CA THR A 92 -13.76 8.72 16.40
C THR A 92 -14.91 9.67 16.71
N GLU A 93 -14.71 10.63 17.62
CA GLU A 93 -15.71 11.65 17.94
C GLU A 93 -16.07 12.51 16.72
N VAL A 94 -15.05 12.98 15.99
CA VAL A 94 -15.25 13.77 14.75
C VAL A 94 -16.01 12.96 13.70
N LEU A 95 -15.60 11.71 13.44
CA LEU A 95 -16.30 10.85 12.47
C LEU A 95 -17.74 10.54 12.89
N ARG A 96 -18.00 10.40 14.20
CA ARG A 96 -19.36 10.22 14.73
C ARG A 96 -20.21 11.48 14.56
N ALA A 97 -19.65 12.65 14.82
CA ALA A 97 -20.33 13.94 14.62
C ALA A 97 -20.66 14.17 13.14
N ILE A 98 -19.71 13.91 12.23
CA ILE A 98 -19.94 14.00 10.79
C ILE A 98 -21.06 13.06 10.34
N ARG A 99 -21.04 11.80 10.81
CA ARG A 99 -22.11 10.83 10.51
C ARG A 99 -23.48 11.30 11.02
N ALA A 100 -23.54 11.88 12.22
CA ALA A 100 -24.78 12.40 12.79
C ALA A 100 -25.31 13.64 12.05
N SER A 101 -24.42 14.48 11.53
CA SER A 101 -24.78 15.68 10.73
C SER A 101 -25.23 15.34 9.31
N ALA A 102 -24.97 14.13 8.83
CA ALA A 102 -25.37 13.67 7.50
C ALA A 102 -26.69 12.88 7.51
N ALA A 103 -27.28 12.66 8.69
CA ALA A 103 -28.62 12.07 8.88
C ALA A 103 -29.69 13.17 8.85
#